data_AF-A0A2E3DHT8-F1
#
_entry.id   AF-A0A2E3DHT8-F1
#
_cell.length_a   1.000
_cell.length_b   1.000
_cell.length_c   1.000
_cell.angle_alpha   90.00
_cell.angle_beta   90.00
_cell.angle_gamma   90.00
#
_symmetry.space_group_name_H-M   'P 1'
#
loop_
_entity.id
_entity.type
_entity.pdbx_description
1 polymer ?
#
loop_
_entity_poly.entity_id
_entity_poly.type
_entity_poly.pdbx_seq_one_letter_code
_entity_poly.pdbx_strand_id
1 'polypeptide(L)'
;MKNKSNLLPLLGVTLVWISLPAIFAHQPLPKTVEELQELAPKERNELQQKKVRFNQLSEEKKAEYRDFNVKLNASPNQQRLRSVMEAYTVWLLNLETDQRNRILALPLDQRLQEVVQLVKQQKEQRFKELLDTNLKHNDLLQVGQWYEGWLDVQNENLTQLAKSIEDEVAQSIIKQTKDPRQRSTVIVAFLLREQGDSKWHEWFGDWETDVTKLMGSLSETAQFLYASAESDQQRLQLVLRWGYYYFVAQSMQGISDDELLDFYKNKMSPEDREILDRQLPANVIPMLRRFYFQYRMPQVIRRMLVPEERSSE
;
A
#
# COMPACT_ATOMS: atom_id res chain seq x y z
N MET A 1 42.32 -8.28 -27.63
CA MET A 1 41.23 -7.36 -28.01
C MET A 1 39.96 -7.77 -27.29
N LYS A 2 39.33 -6.81 -26.61
CA LYS A 2 38.12 -6.94 -25.81
C LYS A 2 36.93 -7.24 -26.71
N ASN A 3 36.01 -8.09 -26.25
CA ASN A 3 34.60 -7.73 -26.21
C ASN A 3 33.86 -8.60 -25.19
N LYS A 4 33.47 -7.96 -24.09
CA LYS A 4 32.55 -8.47 -23.07
C LYS A 4 31.13 -8.28 -23.61
N SER A 5 30.41 -9.35 -23.87
CA SER A 5 28.96 -9.31 -24.01
C SER A 5 28.36 -9.45 -22.60
N ASN A 6 27.90 -8.32 -22.05
CA ASN A 6 27.13 -8.26 -20.83
C ASN A 6 25.81 -9.03 -21.01
N LEU A 7 25.69 -10.17 -20.33
CA LEU A 7 24.42 -10.80 -20.01
C LEU A 7 23.75 -9.96 -18.91
N LEU A 8 22.80 -9.13 -19.31
CA LEU A 8 21.84 -8.49 -18.40
C LEU A 8 20.93 -9.59 -17.83
N PRO A 9 20.81 -9.74 -16.50
CA PRO A 9 19.83 -10.65 -15.93
C PRO A 9 18.44 -10.05 -16.11
N LEU A 10 17.52 -10.89 -16.59
CA LEU A 10 16.07 -10.66 -16.62
C LEU A 10 15.58 -10.27 -15.21
N LEU A 11 15.44 -8.98 -14.97
CA LEU A 11 14.62 -8.45 -13.88
C LEU A 11 13.16 -8.74 -14.24
N GLY A 12 12.66 -9.86 -13.74
CA GLY A 12 11.23 -10.15 -13.69
C GLY A 12 10.55 -9.09 -12.82
N VAL A 13 10.03 -8.04 -13.45
CA VAL A 13 9.18 -7.04 -12.79
C VAL A 13 7.85 -7.73 -12.47
N THR A 14 7.73 -8.25 -11.25
CA THR A 14 6.45 -8.62 -10.65
C THR A 14 5.65 -7.34 -10.43
N LEU A 15 4.91 -6.93 -11.46
CA LEU A 15 3.86 -5.91 -11.39
C LEU A 15 2.69 -6.52 -10.61
N VAL A 16 2.74 -6.36 -9.30
CA VAL A 16 1.84 -6.95 -8.32
C VAL A 16 1.22 -5.78 -7.53
N TRP A 17 -0.07 -5.59 -7.82
CA TRP A 17 -1.14 -4.82 -7.17
C TRP A 17 -1.03 -3.29 -7.16
N ILE A 18 -1.55 -2.70 -8.25
CA ILE A 18 -2.37 -1.49 -8.11
C ILE A 18 -3.62 -1.95 -7.35
N SER A 19 -3.92 -1.33 -6.22
CA SER A 19 -5.18 -1.50 -5.48
C SER A 19 -6.35 -1.20 -6.43
N LEU A 20 -6.94 -2.25 -6.97
CA LEU A 20 -8.12 -2.19 -7.82
C LEU A 20 -9.30 -1.80 -6.93
N PRO A 21 -10.04 -0.71 -7.19
CA PRO A 21 -11.39 -0.61 -6.67
C PRO A 21 -12.14 -1.87 -7.12
N ALA A 22 -12.99 -2.42 -6.24
CA ALA A 22 -13.80 -3.58 -6.52
C ALA A 22 -14.43 -3.43 -7.92
N ILE A 23 -14.00 -4.34 -8.79
CA ILE A 23 -14.37 -4.39 -10.19
C ILE A 23 -15.91 -4.43 -10.24
N PHE A 24 -16.52 -3.49 -10.97
CA PHE A 24 -17.82 -3.75 -11.57
C PHE A 24 -17.68 -5.08 -12.29
N ALA A 25 -18.28 -6.14 -11.73
CA ALA A 25 -18.32 -7.44 -12.34
C ALA A 25 -18.64 -7.23 -13.82
N HIS A 26 -17.74 -7.65 -14.71
CA HIS A 26 -17.92 -7.58 -16.14
C HIS A 26 -19.16 -8.41 -16.48
N GLN A 27 -20.34 -7.79 -16.41
CA GLN A 27 -21.49 -8.35 -17.06
C GLN A 27 -21.17 -8.41 -18.56
N PRO A 28 -21.41 -9.55 -19.22
CA PRO A 28 -21.23 -9.63 -20.66
C PRO A 28 -22.04 -8.52 -21.31
N LEU A 29 -21.42 -7.79 -22.24
CA LEU A 29 -22.12 -6.75 -23.00
C LEU A 29 -23.37 -7.36 -23.63
N PRO A 30 -24.53 -6.68 -23.55
CA PRO A 30 -25.76 -7.17 -24.14
C PRO A 30 -25.55 -7.35 -25.66
N LYS A 31 -25.86 -8.55 -26.14
CA LYS A 31 -25.77 -8.97 -27.53
C LYS A 31 -27.09 -8.75 -28.28
N THR A 32 -28.20 -8.60 -27.55
CA THR A 32 -29.54 -8.35 -28.12
C THR A 32 -30.15 -7.04 -27.61
N VAL A 33 -31.19 -6.59 -28.31
CA VAL A 33 -31.97 -5.40 -27.92
C VAL A 33 -32.75 -5.64 -26.62
N GLU A 34 -33.19 -6.88 -26.38
CA GLU A 34 -33.86 -7.27 -25.14
C GLU A 34 -32.91 -7.18 -23.93
N GLU A 35 -31.69 -7.72 -24.04
CA GLU A 35 -30.67 -7.62 -22.98
C GLU A 35 -30.27 -6.15 -22.70
N LEU A 36 -30.29 -5.28 -23.72
CA LEU A 36 -30.10 -3.82 -23.56
C LEU A 36 -31.23 -3.14 -22.77
N GLN A 37 -32.45 -3.66 -22.86
CA GLN A 37 -33.63 -3.15 -22.15
C GLN A 37 -33.70 -3.62 -20.69
N GLU A 38 -32.97 -4.67 -20.34
CA GLU A 38 -32.84 -5.19 -18.98
C GLU A 38 -31.77 -4.43 -18.16
N LEU A 39 -30.83 -3.74 -18.83
CA LEU A 39 -29.84 -2.91 -18.15
C LEU A 39 -30.46 -1.73 -17.40
N ALA A 40 -29.84 -1.36 -16.29
CA ALA A 40 -30.26 -0.19 -15.52
C ALA A 40 -30.20 1.09 -16.40
N PRO A 41 -31.10 2.07 -16.19
CA PRO A 41 -31.16 3.27 -17.03
C PRO A 41 -29.83 4.02 -17.14
N LYS A 42 -29.03 4.02 -16.07
CA LYS A 42 -27.70 4.63 -16.04
C LYS A 42 -26.72 3.92 -16.99
N GLU A 43 -26.65 2.60 -16.94
CA GLU A 43 -25.77 1.78 -17.77
C GLU A 43 -26.14 1.87 -19.25
N ARG A 44 -27.44 1.90 -19.55
CA ARG A 44 -27.96 2.09 -20.91
C ARG A 44 -27.57 3.45 -21.49
N ASN A 45 -27.67 4.51 -20.69
CA ASN A 45 -27.24 5.85 -21.10
C ASN A 45 -25.73 5.93 -21.33
N GLU A 46 -24.92 5.29 -20.49
CA GLU A 46 -23.47 5.21 -20.68
C GLU A 46 -23.09 4.47 -21.98
N LEU A 47 -23.75 3.34 -22.27
CA LEU A 47 -23.57 2.60 -23.53
C LEU A 47 -23.97 3.44 -24.74
N GLN A 48 -25.09 4.16 -24.66
CA GLN A 48 -25.55 5.03 -25.74
C GLN A 48 -24.55 6.16 -26.01
N GLN A 49 -24.02 6.80 -24.97
CA GLN A 49 -22.99 7.83 -25.11
C GLN A 49 -21.68 7.28 -25.69
N LYS A 50 -21.27 6.07 -25.30
CA LYS A 50 -20.11 5.37 -25.89
C LYS A 50 -20.34 5.09 -27.38
N LYS A 51 -21.54 4.63 -27.76
CA LYS A 51 -21.93 4.39 -29.17
C LYS A 51 -21.91 5.67 -30.00
N VAL A 52 -22.46 6.77 -29.49
CA VAL A 52 -22.42 8.07 -30.18
C VAL A 52 -20.97 8.51 -30.43
N ARG A 53 -20.11 8.46 -29.41
CA ARG A 53 -18.68 8.80 -29.57
C ARG A 53 -17.97 7.90 -30.58
N PHE A 54 -18.24 6.60 -30.56
CA PHE A 54 -17.68 5.66 -31.53
C PHE A 54 -18.13 5.97 -32.96
N ASN A 55 -19.40 6.34 -33.14
CA ASN A 55 -19.97 6.68 -34.45
C ASN A 55 -19.40 7.98 -35.03
N GLN A 56 -18.96 8.90 -34.18
CA GLN A 56 -18.31 10.16 -34.57
C GLN A 56 -16.85 9.99 -35.03
N LEU A 57 -16.23 8.82 -34.82
CA LEU A 57 -14.88 8.53 -35.31
C LEU A 57 -14.86 8.38 -36.85
N SER A 58 -13.70 8.61 -37.47
CA SER A 58 -13.48 8.27 -38.88
C SER A 58 -13.59 6.76 -39.09
N GLU A 59 -13.94 6.32 -40.31
CA GLU A 59 -14.03 4.88 -40.63
C GLU A 59 -12.70 4.15 -40.42
N GLU A 60 -11.57 4.81 -40.68
CA GLU A 60 -10.23 4.29 -40.39
C GLU A 60 -10.06 4.01 -38.88
N LYS A 61 -10.43 4.97 -38.02
CA LYS A 61 -10.34 4.79 -36.57
C LYS A 61 -11.32 3.73 -36.05
N LYS A 62 -12.53 3.65 -36.62
CA LYS A 62 -13.48 2.57 -36.29
C LYS A 62 -12.91 1.20 -36.65
N ALA A 63 -12.25 1.07 -37.81
CA ALA A 63 -11.61 -0.16 -38.22
C ALA A 63 -10.47 -0.55 -37.27
N GLU A 64 -9.62 0.41 -36.89
CA GLU A 64 -8.54 0.21 -35.91
C GLU A 64 -9.06 -0.33 -34.57
N TYR A 65 -10.11 0.28 -34.01
CA TYR A 65 -10.73 -0.19 -32.77
C TYR A 65 -11.36 -1.58 -32.88
N ARG A 66 -11.98 -1.90 -34.03
CA ARG A 66 -12.56 -3.24 -34.27
C ARG A 66 -11.45 -4.29 -34.33
N ASP A 67 -10.38 -4.04 -35.08
CA ASP A 67 -9.22 -4.92 -35.18
C ASP A 67 -8.56 -5.13 -33.80
N PHE A 68 -8.36 -4.05 -33.05
CA PHE A 68 -7.85 -4.13 -31.69
C PHE A 68 -8.74 -5.00 -30.78
N ASN A 69 -10.07 -4.82 -30.84
CA ASN A 69 -11.00 -5.62 -30.04
C ASN A 69 -10.98 -7.10 -30.43
N VAL A 70 -10.85 -7.42 -31.72
CA VAL A 70 -10.68 -8.81 -32.19
C VAL A 70 -9.39 -9.42 -31.63
N LYS A 71 -8.27 -8.71 -31.74
CA LYS A 71 -6.96 -9.15 -31.19
C LYS A 71 -7.02 -9.35 -29.67
N LEU A 72 -7.66 -8.44 -28.95
CA LEU A 72 -7.84 -8.53 -27.51
C LEU A 72 -8.66 -9.76 -27.12
N ASN A 73 -9.75 -10.05 -27.85
CA ASN A 73 -10.62 -11.19 -27.59
C ASN A 73 -9.98 -12.53 -27.97
N ALA A 74 -9.09 -12.55 -28.94
CA ALA A 74 -8.34 -13.75 -29.33
C ALA A 74 -7.15 -14.05 -28.39
N SER A 75 -6.80 -13.13 -27.47
CA SER A 75 -5.67 -13.30 -26.56
C SER A 75 -5.99 -14.29 -25.44
N PRO A 76 -5.08 -15.24 -25.12
CA PRO A 76 -5.23 -16.13 -23.96
C PRO A 76 -5.38 -15.40 -22.62
N ASN A 77 -4.88 -14.15 -22.53
CA ASN A 77 -4.89 -13.32 -21.33
C ASN A 77 -5.91 -12.17 -21.41
N GLN A 78 -6.96 -12.30 -22.23
CA GLN A 78 -7.96 -11.25 -22.50
C GLN A 78 -8.46 -10.54 -21.24
N GLN A 79 -8.89 -11.30 -20.22
CA GLN A 79 -9.44 -10.72 -18.99
C GLN A 79 -8.40 -9.84 -18.27
N ARG A 80 -7.18 -10.36 -18.09
CA ARG A 80 -6.09 -9.62 -17.45
C ARG A 80 -5.73 -8.35 -18.21
N LEU A 81 -5.70 -8.42 -19.54
CA LEU A 81 -5.41 -7.25 -20.39
C LEU A 81 -6.48 -6.18 -20.23
N ARG A 82 -7.77 -6.56 -20.21
CA ARG A 82 -8.88 -5.62 -19.97
C ARG A 82 -8.76 -4.92 -18.63
N SER A 83 -8.51 -5.67 -17.56
CA SER A 83 -8.32 -5.09 -16.22
C SER A 83 -7.16 -4.11 -16.16
N VAL A 84 -6.03 -4.42 -16.81
CA VAL A 84 -4.87 -3.51 -16.86
C VAL A 84 -5.20 -2.24 -17.65
N MET A 85 -5.87 -2.35 -18.80
CA MET A 85 -6.28 -1.19 -19.60
C MET A 85 -7.24 -0.28 -18.84
N GLU A 86 -8.20 -0.84 -18.12
CA GLU A 86 -9.14 -0.09 -17.29
C GLU A 86 -8.44 0.62 -16.15
N ALA A 87 -7.61 -0.11 -15.38
CA ALA A 87 -6.85 0.46 -14.28
C ALA A 87 -5.92 1.59 -14.76
N TYR A 88 -5.24 1.41 -15.89
CA TYR A 88 -4.42 2.43 -16.50
C TYR A 88 -5.24 3.66 -16.92
N THR A 89 -6.41 3.46 -17.53
CA THR A 89 -7.29 4.55 -17.97
C THR A 89 -7.80 5.36 -16.78
N VAL A 90 -8.26 4.68 -15.73
CA VAL A 90 -8.72 5.33 -14.49
C VAL A 90 -7.59 6.11 -13.84
N TRP A 91 -6.41 5.50 -13.70
CA TRP A 91 -5.22 6.17 -13.15
C TRP A 91 -4.86 7.42 -13.96
N LEU A 92 -4.82 7.31 -15.29
CA LEU A 92 -4.48 8.43 -16.18
C LEU A 92 -5.47 9.58 -16.09
N LEU A 93 -6.77 9.28 -15.89
CA LEU A 93 -7.81 10.29 -15.71
C LEU A 93 -7.73 11.01 -14.36
N ASN A 94 -7.16 10.36 -13.34
CA ASN A 94 -6.97 10.93 -12.00
C ASN A 94 -5.69 11.75 -11.85
N LEU A 95 -4.82 11.80 -12.86
CA LEU A 95 -3.63 12.65 -12.84
C LEU A 95 -3.98 14.12 -13.06
N GLU A 96 -3.11 15.00 -12.57
CA GLU A 96 -3.16 16.41 -12.93
C GLU A 96 -3.02 16.61 -14.44
N THR A 97 -3.66 17.65 -14.97
CA THR A 97 -3.73 17.92 -16.42
C THR A 97 -2.35 17.93 -17.07
N ASP A 98 -1.35 18.54 -16.43
CA ASP A 98 0.01 18.62 -16.98
C ASP A 98 0.72 17.26 -17.01
N GLN A 99 0.57 16.46 -15.94
CA GLN A 99 1.11 15.11 -15.86
C GLN A 99 0.47 14.20 -16.92
N ARG A 100 -0.86 14.26 -17.05
CA ARG A 100 -1.61 13.49 -18.05
C ARG A 100 -1.17 13.86 -19.48
N ASN A 101 -1.07 15.15 -19.78
CA ASN A 101 -0.67 15.63 -21.11
C ASN A 101 0.76 15.21 -21.44
N ARG A 102 1.68 15.28 -20.47
CA ARG A 102 3.06 14.80 -20.63
C ARG A 102 3.10 13.32 -21.00
N ILE A 103 2.38 12.45 -20.28
CA ILE A 103 2.34 11.01 -20.56
C ILE A 103 1.77 10.72 -21.96
N LEU A 104 0.68 11.41 -22.32
CA LEU A 104 0.03 11.22 -23.62
C LEU A 104 0.90 11.67 -24.80
N ALA A 105 1.77 12.68 -24.60
CA ALA A 105 2.71 13.16 -25.60
C ALA A 105 3.91 12.22 -25.82
N LEU A 106 4.23 11.35 -24.85
CA LEU A 106 5.37 10.44 -24.96
C LEU A 106 5.11 9.28 -25.94
N PRO A 107 6.13 8.84 -26.71
CA PRO A 107 6.11 7.56 -27.42
C PRO A 107 5.90 6.38 -26.47
N LEU A 108 5.35 5.27 -26.98
CA LEU A 108 4.95 4.10 -26.18
C LEU A 108 6.07 3.61 -25.22
N ASP A 109 7.29 3.46 -25.74
CA ASP A 109 8.42 2.91 -24.98
C ASP A 109 8.84 3.83 -23.82
N GLN A 110 8.74 5.15 -24.01
CA GLN A 110 9.05 6.14 -22.99
C GLN A 110 7.88 6.33 -22.01
N ARG A 111 6.64 6.15 -22.49
CA ARG A 111 5.42 6.28 -21.69
C ARG A 111 5.42 5.27 -20.54
N LEU A 112 5.81 4.02 -20.79
CA LEU A 112 5.86 3.01 -19.72
C LEU A 112 6.87 3.40 -18.63
N GLN A 113 8.04 3.92 -19.01
CA GLN A 113 9.06 4.35 -18.06
C GLN A 113 8.57 5.52 -17.20
N GLU A 114 7.93 6.52 -17.81
CA GLU A 114 7.35 7.65 -17.11
C GLU A 114 6.23 7.22 -16.16
N VAL A 115 5.34 6.33 -16.60
CA VAL A 115 4.27 5.75 -15.76
C VAL A 115 4.85 5.04 -14.55
N VAL A 116 5.89 4.22 -14.75
CA VAL A 116 6.57 3.53 -13.64
C VAL A 116 7.18 4.52 -12.66
N GLN A 117 7.83 5.58 -13.15
CA GLN A 117 8.40 6.62 -12.31
C GLN A 117 7.33 7.37 -11.49
N LEU A 118 6.25 7.81 -12.13
CA LEU A 118 5.16 8.53 -11.46
C LEU A 118 4.45 7.65 -10.43
N VAL A 119 4.16 6.39 -10.76
CA VAL A 119 3.58 5.45 -9.79
C VAL A 119 4.52 5.24 -8.61
N LYS A 120 5.84 5.14 -8.84
CA LYS A 120 6.83 5.03 -7.76
C LYS A 120 6.83 6.29 -6.87
N GLN A 121 6.82 7.47 -7.46
CA GLN A 121 6.77 8.74 -6.72
C GLN A 121 5.48 8.88 -5.92
N GLN A 122 4.32 8.55 -6.51
CA GLN A 122 3.03 8.55 -5.81
C GLN A 122 3.02 7.59 -4.61
N LYS A 123 3.60 6.39 -4.77
CA LYS A 123 3.77 5.44 -3.68
C LYS A 123 4.67 6.00 -2.58
N GLU A 124 5.80 6.60 -2.94
CA GLU A 124 6.74 7.18 -1.98
C GLU A 124 6.16 8.40 -1.24
N GLN A 125 5.41 9.25 -1.93
CA GLN A 125 4.76 10.42 -1.35
C GLN A 125 3.64 10.00 -0.39
N ARG A 126 2.71 9.14 -0.84
CA ARG A 126 1.64 8.59 0.01
C ARG A 126 2.24 7.89 1.23
N PHE A 127 3.37 7.22 1.06
CA PHE A 127 4.07 6.56 2.14
C PHE A 127 4.63 7.53 3.19
N LYS A 128 5.34 8.60 2.76
CA LYS A 128 5.84 9.65 3.66
C LYS A 128 4.69 10.34 4.41
N GLU A 129 3.61 10.64 3.72
CA GLU A 129 2.41 11.26 4.30
C GLU A 129 1.76 10.41 5.40
N LEU A 130 1.73 9.08 5.22
CA LEU A 130 1.06 8.18 6.15
C LEU A 130 1.85 7.94 7.44
N LEU A 131 3.18 7.83 7.34
CA LEU A 131 4.01 7.29 8.42
C LEU A 131 5.03 8.28 8.98
N ASP A 132 5.01 9.53 8.50
CA ASP A 132 5.89 10.62 8.95
C ASP A 132 7.35 10.17 9.10
N THR A 133 7.83 9.47 8.08
CA THR A 133 9.14 8.81 8.10
C THR A 133 10.05 9.36 7.03
N ASN A 134 11.32 9.56 7.40
CA ASN A 134 12.39 9.92 6.47
C ASN A 134 12.93 8.71 5.71
N LEU A 135 12.40 7.50 5.95
CA LEU A 135 12.76 6.32 5.19
C LEU A 135 12.27 6.39 3.74
N LYS A 136 13.12 5.90 2.83
CA LYS A 136 12.71 5.67 1.45
C LYS A 136 11.78 4.47 1.39
N HIS A 137 10.86 4.48 0.43
CA HIS A 137 9.93 3.36 0.22
C HIS A 137 10.65 2.01 0.05
N ASN A 138 11.77 1.99 -0.67
CA ASN A 138 12.54 0.76 -0.89
C ASN A 138 13.21 0.22 0.39
N ASP A 139 13.67 1.11 1.29
CA ASP A 139 14.26 0.68 2.55
C ASP A 139 13.20 -0.01 3.41
N LEU A 140 12.00 0.57 3.47
CA LEU A 140 10.91 -0.03 4.21
C LEU A 140 10.44 -1.37 3.59
N LEU A 141 10.42 -1.51 2.27
CA LEU A 141 10.10 -2.81 1.66
C LEU A 141 11.10 -3.89 2.11
N GLN A 142 12.39 -3.55 2.18
CA GLN A 142 13.41 -4.47 2.69
C GLN A 142 13.24 -4.77 4.18
N VAL A 143 13.04 -3.74 5.01
CA VAL A 143 12.75 -3.94 6.45
C VAL A 143 11.50 -4.78 6.65
N GLY A 144 10.46 -4.54 5.85
CA GLY A 144 9.21 -5.27 5.87
C GLY A 144 9.37 -6.74 5.56
N GLN A 145 10.05 -7.06 4.45
CA GLN A 145 10.34 -8.44 4.05
C GLN A 145 11.18 -9.17 5.09
N TRP A 146 12.19 -8.48 5.63
CA TRP A 146 12.97 -9.02 6.73
C TRP A 146 12.12 -9.26 7.99
N TYR A 147 11.27 -8.31 8.36
CA TYR A 147 10.43 -8.39 9.55
C TYR A 147 9.41 -9.52 9.42
N GLU A 148 8.79 -9.69 8.24
CA GLU A 148 7.93 -10.85 7.95
C GLU A 148 8.69 -12.17 8.10
N GLY A 149 9.89 -12.26 7.52
CA GLY A 149 10.73 -13.46 7.66
C GLY A 149 11.12 -13.74 9.11
N TRP A 150 11.45 -12.71 9.87
CA TRP A 150 11.76 -12.81 11.29
C TRP A 150 10.54 -13.26 12.10
N LEU A 151 9.34 -12.70 11.85
CA LEU A 151 8.11 -13.14 12.50
C LEU A 151 7.76 -14.60 12.18
N ASP A 152 8.02 -15.05 10.95
CA ASP A 152 7.79 -16.44 10.55
C ASP A 152 8.74 -17.39 11.32
N VAL A 153 10.02 -17.03 11.45
CA VAL A 153 11.00 -17.79 12.25
C VAL A 153 10.65 -17.81 13.74
N GLN A 154 10.20 -16.67 14.28
CA GLN A 154 9.90 -16.52 15.70
C GLN A 154 8.47 -16.93 16.10
N ASN A 155 7.65 -17.40 15.16
CA ASN A 155 6.22 -17.62 15.39
C ASN A 155 5.90 -18.54 16.59
N GLU A 156 6.65 -19.64 16.76
CA GLU A 156 6.46 -20.55 17.90
C GLU A 156 6.86 -19.90 19.23
N ASN A 157 8.01 -19.23 19.26
CA ASN A 157 8.51 -18.51 20.42
C ASN A 157 7.55 -17.40 20.85
N LEU A 158 7.09 -16.57 19.90
CA LEU A 158 6.10 -15.52 20.13
C LEU A 158 4.78 -16.09 20.67
N THR A 159 4.34 -17.25 20.17
CA THR A 159 3.12 -17.90 20.68
C THR A 159 3.29 -18.35 22.14
N GLN A 160 4.49 -18.73 22.56
CA GLN A 160 4.77 -19.05 23.96
C GLN A 160 4.83 -17.79 24.82
N LEU A 161 5.56 -16.76 24.37
CA LEU A 161 5.67 -15.48 25.06
C LEU A 161 4.32 -14.78 25.22
N ALA A 162 3.41 -14.96 24.26
CA ALA A 162 2.05 -14.45 24.34
C ALA A 162 1.31 -14.93 25.59
N LYS A 163 1.64 -16.10 26.16
CA LYS A 163 1.02 -16.61 27.39
C LYS A 163 1.46 -15.86 28.64
N SER A 164 2.59 -15.16 28.59
CA SER A 164 3.10 -14.33 29.68
C SER A 164 2.51 -12.92 29.72
N ILE A 165 1.72 -12.55 28.71
CA ILE A 165 1.01 -11.25 28.67
C ILE A 165 -0.20 -11.35 29.60
N GLU A 166 -0.19 -10.58 30.68
CA GLU A 166 -1.25 -10.61 31.70
C GLU A 166 -2.47 -9.76 31.31
N ASP A 167 -2.30 -8.76 30.44
CA ASP A 167 -3.40 -7.89 29.99
C ASP A 167 -4.52 -8.67 29.27
N GLU A 168 -5.71 -8.72 29.89
CA GLU A 168 -6.89 -9.42 29.34
C GLU A 168 -7.36 -8.84 28.00
N VAL A 169 -7.21 -7.53 27.81
CA VAL A 169 -7.54 -6.86 26.54
C VAL A 169 -6.54 -7.30 25.46
N ALA A 170 -5.26 -7.40 25.82
CA ALA A 170 -4.23 -7.91 24.93
C ALA A 170 -4.52 -9.36 24.49
N GLN A 171 -4.83 -10.22 25.45
CA GLN A 171 -5.20 -11.62 25.18
C GLN A 171 -6.42 -11.72 24.26
N SER A 172 -7.42 -10.87 24.47
CA SER A 172 -8.61 -10.81 23.61
C SER A 172 -8.25 -10.43 22.17
N ILE A 173 -7.44 -9.39 21.97
CA ILE A 173 -7.00 -8.94 20.64
C ILE A 173 -6.18 -10.03 19.94
N ILE A 174 -5.22 -10.64 20.65
CA ILE A 174 -4.38 -11.72 20.12
C ILE A 174 -5.24 -12.90 19.64
N LYS A 175 -6.25 -13.31 20.42
CA LYS A 175 -7.17 -14.40 20.06
C LYS A 175 -8.06 -14.07 18.86
N GLN A 176 -8.48 -12.82 18.72
CA GLN A 176 -9.35 -12.38 17.61
C GLN A 176 -8.58 -12.17 16.30
N THR A 177 -7.26 -11.99 16.38
CA THR A 177 -6.40 -11.80 15.21
C THR A 177 -6.18 -13.12 14.48
N LYS A 178 -6.84 -13.27 13.32
CA LYS A 178 -6.80 -14.51 12.52
C LYS A 178 -5.50 -14.69 11.75
N ASP A 179 -4.95 -13.60 11.22
CA ASP A 179 -3.73 -13.64 10.43
C ASP A 179 -2.52 -13.89 11.37
N PRO A 180 -1.70 -14.93 11.12
CA PRO A 180 -0.59 -15.28 12.01
C PRO A 180 0.45 -14.17 12.16
N ARG A 181 0.79 -13.46 11.08
CA ARG A 181 1.82 -12.41 11.09
C ARG A 181 1.32 -11.14 11.80
N GLN A 182 0.06 -10.78 11.57
CA GLN A 182 -0.63 -9.76 12.35
C GLN A 182 -0.62 -10.10 13.84
N ARG A 183 -0.96 -11.34 14.18
CA ARG A 183 -1.01 -11.79 15.56
C ARG A 183 0.38 -11.72 16.21
N SER A 184 1.42 -12.18 15.52
CA SER A 184 2.81 -12.08 15.99
C SER A 184 3.27 -10.63 16.16
N THR A 185 2.89 -9.73 15.24
CA THR A 185 3.16 -8.29 15.37
C THR A 185 2.47 -7.69 16.60
N VAL A 186 1.22 -8.07 16.84
CA VAL A 186 0.46 -7.65 18.03
C VAL A 186 1.12 -8.16 19.30
N ILE A 187 1.59 -9.41 19.33
CA ILE A 187 2.31 -9.98 20.48
C ILE A 187 3.58 -9.17 20.77
N VAL A 188 4.42 -8.94 19.76
CA VAL A 188 5.66 -8.14 19.90
C VAL A 188 5.37 -6.76 20.49
N ALA A 189 4.33 -6.10 19.98
CA ALA A 189 3.86 -4.83 20.47
C ALA A 189 3.50 -4.88 21.98
N PHE A 190 2.71 -5.86 22.40
CA PHE A 190 2.34 -5.99 23.82
C PHE A 190 3.53 -6.32 24.72
N LEU A 191 4.43 -7.22 24.29
CA LEU A 191 5.63 -7.58 25.05
C LEU A 191 6.52 -6.36 25.32
N LEU A 192 6.76 -5.53 24.30
CA LEU A 192 7.54 -4.29 24.45
C LEU A 192 6.85 -3.29 25.38
N ARG A 193 5.51 -3.20 25.32
CA ARG A 193 4.77 -2.30 26.18
C ARG A 193 4.82 -2.72 27.65
N GLU A 194 4.69 -4.00 27.94
CA GLU A 194 4.63 -4.51 29.31
C GLU A 194 6.02 -4.66 29.95
N GLN A 195 7.00 -5.13 29.18
CA GLN A 195 8.29 -5.56 29.72
C GLN A 195 9.47 -4.70 29.20
N GLY A 196 9.19 -3.72 28.36
CA GLY A 196 10.22 -2.95 27.67
C GLY A 196 11.06 -3.83 26.76
N ASP A 197 12.30 -3.39 26.53
CA ASP A 197 13.34 -4.12 25.79
C ASP A 197 14.23 -4.98 26.70
N SER A 198 14.02 -4.94 28.02
CA SER A 198 14.90 -5.58 29.01
C SER A 198 15.14 -7.08 28.79
N LYS A 199 14.14 -7.79 28.26
CA LYS A 199 14.21 -9.22 27.95
C LYS A 199 14.37 -9.52 26.46
N TRP A 200 14.54 -8.50 25.63
CA TRP A 200 14.55 -8.67 24.18
C TRP A 200 15.65 -9.63 23.73
N HIS A 201 16.87 -9.43 24.23
CA HIS A 201 18.01 -10.31 23.94
C HIS A 201 17.85 -11.72 24.51
N GLU A 202 17.10 -11.89 25.61
CA GLU A 202 16.78 -13.21 26.16
C GLU A 202 15.77 -13.95 25.27
N TRP A 203 14.77 -13.23 24.76
CA TRP A 203 13.75 -13.79 23.88
C TRP A 203 14.26 -14.06 22.46
N PHE A 204 15.19 -13.24 21.98
CA PHE A 204 15.63 -13.23 20.58
C PHE A 204 17.16 -13.12 20.46
N GLY A 205 17.87 -14.20 20.81
CA GLY A 205 19.34 -14.20 20.90
C GLY A 205 20.10 -13.86 19.61
N ASP A 206 19.56 -14.16 18.42
CA ASP A 206 20.21 -13.88 17.12
C ASP A 206 19.90 -12.48 16.56
N TRP A 207 19.13 -11.66 17.30
CA TRP A 207 18.61 -10.38 16.83
C TRP A 207 19.68 -9.42 16.29
N GLU A 208 20.79 -9.24 17.01
CA GLU A 208 21.83 -8.28 16.62
C GLU A 208 22.48 -8.65 15.28
N THR A 209 22.68 -9.94 15.04
CA THR A 209 23.25 -10.44 13.79
C THR A 209 22.28 -10.21 12.64
N ASP A 210 20.99 -10.45 12.87
CA ASP A 210 19.94 -10.25 11.86
C ASP A 210 19.75 -8.78 11.50
N VAL A 211 19.74 -7.89 12.49
CA VAL A 211 19.64 -6.44 12.26
C VAL A 211 20.88 -5.90 11.57
N THR A 212 22.08 -6.39 11.91
CA THR A 212 23.32 -5.97 11.23
C THR A 212 23.29 -6.31 9.75
N LYS A 213 22.81 -7.51 9.39
CA LYS A 213 22.64 -7.91 7.98
C LYS A 213 21.60 -7.02 7.28
N LEU A 214 20.48 -6.72 7.94
CA LEU A 214 19.48 -5.81 7.42
C LEU A 214 20.07 -4.42 7.17
N MET A 215 20.73 -3.81 8.15
CA MET A 215 21.30 -2.47 8.02
C MET A 215 22.29 -2.37 6.85
N GLY A 216 23.08 -3.43 6.60
CA GLY A 216 23.98 -3.50 5.45
C GLY A 216 23.30 -3.48 4.08
N SER A 217 21.99 -3.78 3.98
CA SER A 217 21.23 -3.76 2.73
C SER A 217 20.40 -2.48 2.53
N LEU A 218 20.22 -1.68 3.58
CA LEU A 218 19.46 -0.43 3.53
C LEU A 218 20.30 0.75 3.02
N SER A 219 19.63 1.82 2.60
CA SER A 219 20.31 3.05 2.15
C SER A 219 21.07 3.77 3.27
N GLU A 220 22.03 4.62 2.88
CA GLU A 220 22.80 5.46 3.81
C GLU A 220 21.92 6.30 4.75
N THR A 221 20.75 6.74 4.29
CA THR A 221 19.80 7.49 5.13
C THR A 221 19.25 6.61 6.26
N ALA A 222 18.87 5.37 5.96
CA ALA A 222 18.38 4.44 6.97
C ALA A 222 19.50 4.04 7.95
N GLN A 223 20.70 3.77 7.43
CA GLN A 223 21.88 3.48 8.26
C GLN A 223 22.21 4.65 9.19
N PHE A 224 22.16 5.89 8.69
CA PHE A 224 22.37 7.09 9.49
C PHE A 224 21.31 7.24 10.58
N LEU A 225 20.02 7.07 10.26
CA LEU A 225 18.93 7.12 11.25
C LEU A 225 19.11 6.08 12.35
N TYR A 226 19.53 4.86 11.97
CA TYR A 226 19.81 3.78 12.92
C TYR A 226 21.03 4.09 13.80
N ALA A 227 22.12 4.58 13.21
CA ALA A 227 23.34 4.94 13.93
C ALA A 227 23.14 6.15 14.87
N SER A 228 22.21 7.06 14.53
CA SER A 228 21.88 8.25 15.32
C SER A 228 21.04 7.98 16.56
N ALA A 229 20.50 6.77 16.71
CA ALA A 229 19.82 6.36 17.93
C ALA A 229 20.82 6.23 19.09
N GLU A 230 20.45 6.77 20.25
CA GLU A 230 21.33 6.98 21.41
C GLU A 230 21.60 5.69 22.19
N SER A 231 20.76 4.67 22.01
CA SER A 231 20.86 3.39 22.71
C SER A 231 20.39 2.21 21.86
N ASP A 232 20.78 1.00 22.26
CA ASP A 232 20.32 -0.23 21.60
C ASP A 232 18.80 -0.43 21.76
N GLN A 233 18.22 0.05 22.87
CA GLN A 233 16.78 0.16 23.07
C GLN A 233 16.11 1.00 21.97
N GLN A 234 16.64 2.21 21.72
CA GLN A 234 16.09 3.10 20.70
C GLN A 234 16.25 2.50 19.29
N ARG A 235 17.38 1.83 19.02
CA ARG A 235 17.62 1.12 17.75
C ARG A 235 16.63 -0.02 17.54
N LEU A 236 16.38 -0.82 18.57
CA LEU A 236 15.39 -1.88 18.57
C LEU A 236 13.98 -1.32 18.26
N GLN A 237 13.54 -0.34 19.05
CA GLN A 237 12.24 0.30 18.85
C GLN A 237 12.11 0.90 17.44
N LEU A 238 13.18 1.49 16.92
CA LEU A 238 13.22 2.07 15.58
C LEU A 238 13.00 1.00 14.50
N VAL A 239 13.74 -0.11 14.55
CA VAL A 239 13.63 -1.20 13.56
C VAL A 239 12.26 -1.87 13.62
N LEU A 240 11.75 -2.13 14.81
CA LEU A 240 10.42 -2.71 14.98
C LEU A 240 9.31 -1.77 14.51
N ARG A 241 9.46 -0.46 14.78
CA ARG A 241 8.57 0.57 14.23
C ARG A 241 8.58 0.56 12.71
N TRP A 242 9.75 0.42 12.08
CA TRP A 242 9.86 0.30 10.63
C TRP A 242 9.22 -1.00 10.09
N GLY A 243 9.40 -2.13 10.78
CA GLY A 243 8.72 -3.39 10.45
C GLY A 243 7.20 -3.26 10.53
N TYR A 244 6.71 -2.60 11.59
CA TYR A 244 5.29 -2.29 11.73
C TYR A 244 4.78 -1.35 10.64
N TYR A 245 5.53 -0.29 10.31
CA TYR A 245 5.21 0.64 9.23
C TYR A 245 5.01 -0.05 7.89
N TYR A 246 5.78 -1.09 7.59
CA TYR A 246 5.52 -1.92 6.42
C TYR A 246 4.17 -2.64 6.51
N PHE A 247 3.90 -3.31 7.62
CA PHE A 247 2.63 -4.01 7.84
C PHE A 247 1.42 -3.07 7.65
N VAL A 248 1.55 -1.86 8.20
CA VAL A 248 0.58 -0.77 8.02
C VAL A 248 0.43 -0.39 6.56
N ALA A 249 1.53 -0.08 5.89
CA ALA A 249 1.51 0.36 4.50
C ALA A 249 0.85 -0.69 3.60
N GLN A 250 1.01 -1.98 3.90
CA GLN A 250 0.31 -3.06 3.20
C GLN A 250 -1.20 -3.07 3.49
N SER A 251 -1.60 -2.93 4.76
CA SER A 251 -3.03 -2.87 5.14
C SER A 251 -3.78 -1.68 4.53
N MET A 252 -3.05 -0.61 4.16
CA MET A 252 -3.61 0.59 3.54
C MET A 252 -3.72 0.49 2.01
N GLN A 253 -3.07 -0.50 1.37
CA GLN A 253 -3.16 -0.73 -0.07
C GLN A 253 -4.49 -1.41 -0.38
N GLY A 254 -5.52 -0.62 -0.72
CA GLY A 254 -6.84 -1.16 -1.05
C GLY A 254 -8.02 -0.35 -0.53
N ILE A 255 -7.78 0.62 0.36
CA ILE A 255 -8.85 1.44 0.92
C ILE A 255 -9.42 2.36 -0.16
N SER A 256 -10.71 2.22 -0.41
CA SER A 256 -11.42 3.08 -1.36
C SER A 256 -11.76 4.44 -0.74
N ASP A 257 -12.00 5.44 -1.59
CA ASP A 257 -12.46 6.75 -1.12
C ASP A 257 -13.84 6.65 -0.44
N ASP A 258 -14.69 5.70 -0.85
CA ASP A 258 -15.96 5.40 -0.19
C ASP A 258 -15.79 4.88 1.23
N GLU A 259 -14.78 4.04 1.46
CA GLU A 259 -14.45 3.53 2.80
C GLU A 259 -13.90 4.64 3.71
N LEU A 260 -13.09 5.55 3.18
CA LEU A 260 -12.65 6.75 3.90
C LEU A 260 -13.80 7.70 4.22
N LEU A 261 -14.75 7.85 3.30
CA LEU A 261 -15.94 8.68 3.48
C LEU A 261 -16.88 8.09 4.54
N ASP A 262 -17.09 6.77 4.55
CA ASP A 262 -17.83 6.08 5.61
C ASP A 262 -17.18 6.32 6.97
N PHE A 263 -15.86 6.19 7.06
CA PHE A 263 -15.13 6.49 8.28
C PHE A 263 -15.33 7.93 8.75
N TYR A 264 -15.10 8.91 7.88
CA TYR A 264 -15.27 10.33 8.22
C TYR A 264 -16.68 10.63 8.75
N LYS A 265 -17.71 10.08 8.11
CA LYS A 265 -19.11 10.33 8.49
C LYS A 265 -19.52 9.61 9.77
N ASN A 266 -19.15 8.34 9.90
CA ASN A 266 -19.80 7.42 10.84
C ASN A 266 -18.92 6.96 12.00
N LYS A 267 -17.58 7.05 11.88
CA LYS A 267 -16.65 6.40 12.83
C LYS A 267 -15.61 7.36 13.42
N MET A 268 -15.30 8.45 12.74
CA MET A 268 -14.35 9.46 13.19
C MET A 268 -14.92 10.29 14.35
N SER A 269 -14.11 10.64 15.36
CA SER A 269 -14.58 11.47 16.47
C SER A 269 -14.92 12.90 16.01
N PRO A 270 -15.79 13.63 16.72
CA PRO A 270 -16.08 15.03 16.42
C PRO A 270 -14.83 15.92 16.47
N GLU A 271 -13.94 15.68 17.42
CA GLU A 271 -12.71 16.46 17.60
C GLU A 271 -11.75 16.27 16.42
N ASP A 272 -11.52 15.02 16.00
CA ASP A 272 -10.65 14.74 14.86
C ASP A 272 -11.25 15.30 13.56
N ARG A 273 -12.60 15.25 13.41
CA ARG A 273 -13.29 15.84 12.25
C ARG A 273 -13.09 17.34 12.19
N GLU A 274 -13.23 18.03 13.31
CA GLU A 274 -13.01 19.48 13.37
C GLU A 274 -11.57 19.86 13.01
N ILE A 275 -10.58 19.08 13.47
CA ILE A 275 -9.17 19.26 13.08
C ILE A 275 -9.00 19.10 11.56
N LEU A 276 -9.65 18.09 10.98
CA LEU A 276 -9.59 17.79 9.55
C LEU A 276 -10.26 18.87 8.70
N ASP A 277 -11.44 19.35 9.10
CA ASP A 277 -12.24 20.34 8.38
C ASP A 277 -11.55 21.71 8.32
N ARG A 278 -10.65 21.99 9.27
CA ARG A 278 -9.83 23.20 9.31
C ARG A 278 -8.58 23.13 8.41
N GLN A 279 -8.29 21.97 7.81
CA GLN A 279 -7.12 21.81 6.94
C GLN A 279 -7.33 22.40 5.55
N LEU A 280 -6.22 22.77 4.91
CA LEU A 280 -6.22 23.11 3.49
C LEU A 280 -6.60 21.88 2.65
N PRO A 281 -7.28 22.05 1.49
CA PRO A 281 -7.74 20.93 0.65
C PRO A 281 -6.65 19.91 0.31
N ALA A 282 -5.41 20.36 0.11
CA ALA A 282 -4.26 19.49 -0.18
C ALA A 282 -3.93 18.51 0.97
N ASN A 283 -4.28 18.86 2.22
CA ASN A 283 -3.93 18.10 3.42
C ASN A 283 -5.09 17.23 3.94
N VAL A 284 -6.32 17.45 3.48
CA VAL A 284 -7.52 16.73 3.96
C VAL A 284 -7.41 15.24 3.70
N ILE A 285 -7.13 14.81 2.47
CA ILE A 285 -7.07 13.38 2.15
C ILE A 285 -5.90 12.66 2.84
N PRO A 286 -4.67 13.20 2.85
CA PRO A 286 -3.57 12.63 3.63
C PRO A 286 -3.91 12.49 5.13
N MET A 287 -4.45 13.54 5.74
CA MET A 287 -4.78 13.53 7.16
C MET A 287 -5.97 12.60 7.47
N LEU A 288 -6.97 12.52 6.60
CA LEU A 288 -8.08 11.57 6.73
C LEU A 288 -7.58 10.12 6.71
N ARG A 289 -6.66 9.79 5.79
CA ARG A 289 -6.05 8.46 5.75
C ARG A 289 -5.23 8.18 7.01
N ARG A 290 -4.55 9.18 7.56
CA ARG A 290 -3.83 9.06 8.84
C ARG A 290 -4.78 8.78 10.00
N PHE A 291 -5.91 9.48 10.09
CA PHE A 291 -6.92 9.22 11.12
C PHE A 291 -7.59 7.85 10.96
N TYR A 292 -7.92 7.48 9.73
CA TYR A 292 -8.46 6.16 9.42
C TYR A 292 -7.52 5.04 9.86
N PHE A 293 -6.24 5.24 9.59
CA PHE A 293 -5.18 4.36 10.02
C PHE A 293 -5.12 4.26 11.54
N GLN A 294 -5.07 5.39 12.26
CA GLN A 294 -5.08 5.41 13.73
C GLN A 294 -6.30 4.72 14.35
N TYR A 295 -7.47 4.85 13.72
CA TYR A 295 -8.68 4.17 14.12
C TYR A 295 -8.59 2.65 13.96
N ARG A 296 -7.98 2.16 12.88
CA ARG A 296 -7.77 0.72 12.65
C ARG A 296 -6.62 0.13 13.47
N MET A 297 -5.75 0.95 14.04
CA MET A 297 -4.65 0.46 14.86
C MET A 297 -5.12 -0.03 16.23
N PRO A 298 -4.62 -1.19 16.70
CA PRO A 298 -4.70 -1.54 18.11
C PRO A 298 -4.09 -0.42 18.98
N GLN A 299 -4.78 0.00 20.05
CA GLN A 299 -4.35 1.14 20.89
C GLN A 299 -2.92 1.03 21.42
N VAL A 300 -2.43 -0.20 21.59
CA VAL A 300 -1.08 -0.50 22.06
C VAL A 300 -0.03 -0.04 21.07
N ILE A 301 -0.29 -0.21 19.78
CA ILE A 301 0.61 0.24 18.74
C ILE A 301 0.53 1.76 18.58
N ARG A 302 -0.64 2.37 18.81
CA ARG A 302 -0.78 3.84 18.86
C ARG A 302 0.15 4.45 19.92
N ARG A 303 0.34 3.80 21.08
CA ARG A 303 1.23 4.28 22.15
C ARG A 303 2.72 4.07 21.88
N MET A 304 3.11 3.00 21.18
CA MET A 304 4.51 2.80 20.75
C MET A 304 4.97 3.76 19.65
N LEU A 305 4.05 4.31 18.87
CA LEU A 305 4.35 5.19 17.74
C LEU A 305 4.38 6.68 18.10
N VAL A 306 3.82 7.05 19.24
CA VAL A 306 3.93 8.42 19.75
C VAL A 306 5.24 8.49 20.52
N PRO A 307 6.21 9.34 20.13
CA PRO A 307 7.37 9.61 20.96
C PRO A 307 6.85 10.08 22.32
N GLU A 308 7.33 9.53 23.43
CA GLU A 308 7.03 10.10 24.73
C GLU A 308 7.41 11.58 24.68
N GLU A 309 6.41 12.46 24.72
CA GLU A 309 6.66 13.84 25.09
C GLU A 309 7.41 13.76 26.40
N ARG A 310 8.65 14.28 26.40
CA ARG A 310 9.43 14.45 27.61
C ARG A 310 8.48 15.05 28.65
N SER A 311 8.12 14.25 29.64
CA SER A 311 7.61 14.75 30.90
C SER A 311 8.77 15.54 31.51
N SER A 312 8.90 16.79 31.09
CA SER A 312 9.66 17.80 31.80
C SER A 312 8.97 17.98 33.14
N GLU A 313 9.58 17.41 34.18
CA GLU A 313 9.43 17.88 35.55
C GLU A 313 9.74 19.37 35.67
#